data_AF-A0A6I1ZAZ1-F1
#
_entry.id   AF-A0A6I1ZAZ1-F1
#
_cell.length_a   1.000
_cell.length_b   1.000
_cell.length_c   1.000
_cell.angle_alpha   90.00
_cell.angle_beta   90.00
_cell.angle_gamma   90.00
#
_symmetry.space_group_name_H-M   'P 1'
#
loop_
_entity.id
_entity.type
_entity.pdbx_description
1 polymer ?
#
loop_
_entity_poly.entity_id
_entity_poly.type
_entity_poly.pdbx_seq_one_letter_code
_entity_poly.pdbx_strand_id
1 'polypeptide(L)' 'MADPTNGLFSATLCRKGATLGMMIENLENDIVFGRKPVSAWKPGVRDWLNAGGRQIADEFGAAHRSARR' A
#
# COMPACT_ATOMS: atom_id res chain seq x y z
N MET A 1 6.99 -16.93 -7.93
CA MET A 1 7.27 -15.57 -8.47
C MET A 1 7.96 -14.79 -7.38
N ALA A 2 9.14 -14.22 -7.64
CA ALA A 2 9.77 -13.31 -6.70
C ALA A 2 9.06 -11.96 -6.75
N ASP A 3 8.88 -11.31 -5.59
CA ASP A 3 8.36 -9.94 -5.54
C ASP A 3 9.36 -9.02 -6.28
N PRO A 4 8.94 -8.28 -7.33
CA PRO A 4 9.83 -7.40 -8.11
C PRO A 4 10.33 -6.19 -7.32
N THR A 5 9.78 -5.96 -6.12
CA THR A 5 10.25 -4.94 -5.17
C THR A 5 11.30 -5.45 -4.20
N ASN A 6 11.56 -6.77 -4.16
CA ASN A 6 12.62 -7.33 -3.32
C ASN A 6 13.98 -6.72 -3.68
N GLY A 7 14.63 -6.12 -2.68
CA GLY A 7 15.90 -5.41 -2.84
C GLY A 7 15.77 -3.96 -3.31
N LEU A 8 14.56 -3.47 -3.59
CA LEU A 8 14.30 -2.06 -3.86
C LEU A 8 13.99 -1.31 -2.56
N PHE A 9 14.29 -0.02 -2.53
CA PHE A 9 14.07 0.83 -1.36
C PHE A 9 12.88 1.78 -1.57
N SER A 10 12.04 1.88 -0.53
CA SER A 10 11.01 2.90 -0.40
C SER A 10 11.12 3.52 0.99
N ALA A 11 11.53 4.80 1.05
CA ALA A 11 11.63 5.55 2.30
C ALA A 11 10.25 5.65 2.99
N THR A 12 9.19 5.77 2.18
CA THR A 12 7.82 5.86 2.70
C THR A 12 7.37 4.53 3.29
N LEU A 13 7.66 3.41 2.63
CA LEU A 13 7.35 2.09 3.17
C LEU A 13 8.10 1.84 4.49
N CYS A 14 9.39 2.19 4.56
CA CYS A 14 10.16 2.04 5.81
C CYS A 14 9.58 2.84 6.97
N ARG A 15 9.05 4.05 6.71
CA ARG A 15 8.54 4.94 7.75
C ARG A 15 7.08 4.68 8.12
N LYS A 16 6.24 4.35 7.14
CA LYS A 16 4.77 4.30 7.29
C LYS A 16 4.17 2.93 7.02
N GLY A 17 4.98 1.93 6.63
CA GLY A 17 4.49 0.62 6.20
C GLY A 17 3.59 -0.05 7.22
N ALA A 18 3.98 -0.08 8.50
CA ALA A 18 3.16 -0.66 9.56
C ALA A 18 1.80 0.04 9.71
N THR A 19 1.77 1.38 9.68
CA THR A 19 0.54 2.17 9.79
C THR A 19 -0.38 1.98 8.59
N LEU A 20 0.19 2.00 7.38
CA LEU A 20 -0.56 1.79 6.14
C LEU A 20 -1.08 0.35 6.03
N GLY A 21 -0.30 -0.63 6.50
CA GLY A 21 -0.73 -2.04 6.58
C GLY A 21 -1.91 -2.20 7.54
N MET A 22 -1.81 -1.68 8.75
CA MET A 22 -2.90 -1.71 9.73
C MET A 22 -4.17 -1.02 9.21
N MET A 23 -4.03 0.10 8.50
CA MET A 23 -5.15 0.83 7.92
C MET A 23 -5.94 -0.03 6.92
N ILE A 24 -5.24 -0.72 6.00
CA ILE A 24 -5.92 -1.55 5.00
C ILE A 24 -6.45 -2.85 5.60
N GLU A 25 -5.68 -3.49 6.50
CA GLU A 25 -6.10 -4.71 7.21
C GLU A 25 -7.37 -4.49 8.04
N ASN A 26 -7.47 -3.36 8.75
CA ASN A 26 -8.68 -3.02 9.50
C ASN A 26 -9.89 -2.81 8.58
N LEU A 27 -9.71 -2.16 7.42
CA LEU A 27 -10.77 -1.99 6.44
C LEU A 27 -11.25 -3.34 5.89
N GLU A 28 -10.31 -4.23 5.56
CA GLU A 28 -10.60 -5.58 5.09
C GLU A 28 -11.39 -6.37 6.13
N ASN A 29 -10.92 -6.37 7.38
CA ASN A 29 -11.58 -7.03 8.49
C ASN A 29 -12.98 -6.48 8.75
N ASP A 30 -13.17 -5.17 8.72
CA ASP A 30 -14.49 -4.55 8.88
C ASP A 30 -15.46 -4.96 7.77
N ILE A 31 -14.97 -5.13 6.54
CA ILE A 31 -15.80 -5.61 5.42
C ILE A 31 -16.13 -7.09 5.58
N VAL A 32 -15.13 -7.93 5.87
CA VAL A 32 -15.29 -9.39 6.01
C VAL A 32 -16.20 -9.73 7.18
N PHE A 33 -16.10 -9.01 8.30
CA PHE A 33 -16.98 -9.20 9.46
C PHE A 33 -18.34 -8.50 9.33
N GLY A 34 -18.64 -7.89 8.19
CA GLY A 34 -19.92 -7.24 7.92
C GLY A 34 -20.17 -5.94 8.71
N ARG A 35 -19.12 -5.34 9.31
CA ARG A 35 -19.20 -4.03 9.97
C ARG A 35 -19.26 -2.88 8.97
N LYS A 36 -18.75 -3.10 7.75
CA LYS A 36 -18.83 -2.18 6.62
C LYS A 36 -19.27 -2.93 5.36
N PRO A 37 -19.99 -2.27 4.42
CA PRO A 37 -20.30 -2.87 3.13
C PRO A 37 -19.05 -2.96 2.25
N VAL A 38 -19.03 -3.90 1.28
CA VAL A 38 -17.93 -4.03 0.28
C VAL A 38 -17.70 -2.73 -0.49
N SER A 39 -18.74 -1.91 -0.68
CA SER A 39 -18.62 -0.59 -1.31
C SER A 39 -17.72 0.39 -0.55
N ALA A 40 -17.41 0.13 0.73
CA ALA A 40 -16.45 0.89 1.52
C ALA A 40 -14.98 0.67 1.08
N TRP A 41 -14.69 -0.39 0.32
CA TRP A 41 -13.35 -0.68 -0.18
C TRP A 41 -12.78 0.46 -1.02
N LYS A 42 -13.53 0.94 -2.02
CA LYS A 42 -13.07 1.99 -2.94
C LYS A 42 -12.66 3.29 -2.23
N PRO A 43 -13.48 3.91 -1.35
CA PRO A 43 -13.06 5.09 -0.62
C PRO A 43 -11.92 4.78 0.36
N GLY A 44 -11.92 3.63 1.03
CA GLY A 44 -10.84 3.28 1.97
C GLY A 44 -9.47 3.07 1.29
N VAL A 45 -9.43 2.43 0.11
CA VAL A 45 -8.21 2.34 -0.72
C VAL A 45 -7.76 3.72 -1.19
N ARG A 46 -8.69 4.62 -1.55
CA ARG A 46 -8.33 6.00 -1.90
C ARG A 46 -7.67 6.72 -0.72
N ASP A 47 -8.20 6.54 0.49
CA ASP A 47 -7.65 7.16 1.68
C ASP A 47 -6.27 6.56 2.01
N TRP A 48 -6.09 5.24 1.84
CA TRP A 48 -4.80 4.56 1.96
C TRP A 48 -3.76 5.07 0.94
N LEU A 49 -4.17 5.25 -0.32
CA LEU A 49 -3.32 5.83 -1.38
C LEU A 49 -2.83 7.22 -0.98
N ASN A 50 -3.74 8.05 -0.45
CA ASN A 50 -3.43 9.41 -0.02
C ASN A 50 -2.53 9.44 1.23
N ALA A 51 -2.65 8.46 2.13
CA ALA A 51 -1.85 8.39 3.36
C ALA A 51 -0.37 8.03 3.12
N GLY A 52 -0.07 7.44 1.96
CA GLY A 52 1.31 7.13 1.54
C GLY A 52 1.43 5.99 0.52
N GLY A 53 0.34 5.26 0.24
CA GLY A 53 0.36 4.17 -0.73
C GLY A 53 0.76 4.60 -2.15
N ARG A 54 0.33 5.80 -2.58
CA ARG A 54 0.74 6.38 -3.87
C ARG A 54 2.26 6.59 -3.92
N GLN A 55 2.81 7.20 -2.89
CA GLN A 55 4.23 7.53 -2.83
C GLN A 55 5.10 6.26 -2.81
N ILE A 56 4.68 5.21 -2.11
CA ILE A 56 5.35 3.90 -2.14
C ILE A 56 5.41 3.34 -3.56
N ALA A 57 4.29 3.37 -4.29
CA ALA A 57 4.24 2.90 -5.66
C ALA A 57 5.16 3.70 -6.59
N ASP A 58 5.22 5.03 -6.41
CA ASP A 58 6.09 5.90 -7.19
C ASP A 58 7.58 5.64 -6.89
N GLU A 59 7.94 5.45 -5.61
CA GLU A 59 9.29 5.14 -5.14
C GLU A 59 9.78 3.79 -5.71
N PHE A 60 8.96 2.73 -5.61
CA PHE A 60 9.30 1.44 -6.21
C PHE A 60 9.37 1.49 -7.73
N GLY A 61 8.45 2.22 -8.37
CA GLY A 61 8.48 2.42 -9.82
C GLY A 61 9.76 3.12 -10.27
N ALA A 62 10.23 4.12 -9.51
CA ALA A 62 11.50 4.79 -9.78
C ALA A 62 12.70 3.85 -9.57
N ALA A 63 12.74 3.12 -8.44
CA ALA A 63 13.80 2.18 -8.14
C ALA A 63 13.92 1.07 -9.21
N HIS A 64 12.78 0.54 -9.67
CA HIS A 64 12.76 -0.48 -10.73
C HIS A 64 13.25 0.07 -12.09
N ARG A 65 12.95 1.33 -12.43
CA ARG A 65 13.48 1.96 -13.65
C ARG A 65 14.99 2.17 -13.57
N SER A 66 15.51 2.52 -12.39
CA SER A 66 16.94 2.72 -12.17
C SER A 66 17.73 1.40 -12.18
N ALA A 67 17.17 0.33 -11.60
CA ALA A 67 17.80 -1.00 -11.58
C ALA A 67 17.88 -1.69 -12.95
N ARG A 68 17.16 -1.18 -13.97
CA ARG A 68 17.12 -1.73 -15.33
C ARG A 68 18.08 -1.04 -16.31
N ARG A 69 18.97 -0.17 -15.82
CA ARG A 69 20.09 0.42 -16.58
C ARG A 69 21.38 -0.30 -16.22
#